data_AF-A0A7J3U8G3-F1
#
_entry.id   AF-A0A7J3U8G3-F1
#
_cell.length_a   1.000
_cell.length_b   1.000
_cell.length_c   1.000
_cell.angle_alpha   90.00
_cell.angle_beta   90.00
_cell.angle_gamma   90.00
#
_symmetry.space_group_name_H-M   'P 1'
#
loop_
_entity.id
_entity.type
_entity.pdbx_description
1 polymer ?
#
loop_
_entity_poly.entity_id
_entity_poly.type
_entity_poly.pdbx_seq_one_letter_code
_entity_poly.pdbx_strand_id
1 'polypeptide(L)'
;VIGDFLIPTIRYAIFMIVYQMVFGRDTPQIATQGLETIYGGVGNIVGNAIPLIAITTSYIGVGLAQQSNSREFLRLKKPVAWVLTTVPPIMIYLLGVKNFADVLAFAGDTGDLLAFIILPILIMLTRKISK
;
A
#
# COMPACT_ATOMS: atom_id res chain seq x y z
N VAL A 1 -21.59 4.48 -6.32
CA VAL A 1 -20.60 5.39 -5.69
C VAL A 1 -20.55 5.21 -4.18
N ILE A 2 -21.57 5.59 -3.39
CA ILE A 2 -21.53 5.46 -1.92
C ILE A 2 -21.49 3.98 -1.49
N GLY A 3 -22.30 3.12 -2.11
CA GLY A 3 -22.29 1.67 -1.84
C GLY A 3 -20.95 1.01 -2.14
N ASP A 4 -20.25 1.44 -3.19
CA ASP A 4 -18.96 0.88 -3.61
C ASP A 4 -17.86 1.16 -2.58
N PHE A 5 -17.99 2.24 -1.81
CA PHE A 5 -17.11 2.56 -0.69
C PHE A 5 -17.54 1.85 0.60
N LEU A 6 -18.84 1.89 0.94
CA LEU A 6 -19.33 1.36 2.21
C LEU A 6 -19.20 -0.16 2.33
N ILE A 7 -19.44 -0.91 1.24
CA ILE A 7 -19.44 -2.38 1.30
C ILE A 7 -18.04 -2.93 1.66
N PRO A 8 -16.92 -2.51 1.02
CA PRO A 8 -15.58 -2.89 1.47
C PRO A 8 -15.27 -2.43 2.90
N THR A 9 -15.60 -1.19 3.25
CA THR A 9 -15.32 -0.64 4.59
C THR A 9 -15.98 -1.43 5.70
N ILE A 10 -17.27 -1.77 5.54
CA ILE A 10 -18.01 -2.55 6.54
C ILE A 10 -17.42 -3.96 6.65
N ARG A 11 -17.12 -4.62 5.53
CA ARG A 11 -16.51 -5.96 5.53
C ARG A 11 -15.14 -5.95 6.21
N TYR A 12 -14.33 -4.94 5.91
CA TYR A 12 -13.04 -4.75 6.55
C TYR A 12 -13.16 -4.50 8.05
N ALA A 13 -14.09 -3.64 8.48
CA ALA A 13 -14.31 -3.35 9.89
C ALA A 13 -14.74 -4.60 10.67
N ILE A 14 -15.70 -5.38 10.15
CA ILE A 14 -16.12 -6.64 10.76
C ILE A 14 -14.95 -7.61 10.87
N PHE A 15 -14.18 -7.76 9.79
CA PHE A 15 -12.99 -8.61 9.77
C PHE A 15 -11.98 -8.19 10.85
N MET A 16 -11.64 -6.90 10.94
CA MET A 16 -10.68 -6.38 11.91
C MET A 16 -11.13 -6.57 13.36
N ILE A 17 -12.42 -6.36 13.63
CA ILE A 17 -13.02 -6.57 14.96
C ILE A 17 -12.91 -8.05 15.37
N VAL A 18 -13.31 -8.97 14.50
CA VAL A 18 -13.21 -10.41 14.76
C VAL A 18 -11.75 -10.84 14.92
N TYR A 19 -10.87 -10.35 14.05
CA TYR A 19 -9.45 -10.67 14.08
C TYR A 19 -8.80 -10.25 15.40
N GLN A 20 -9.01 -9.02 15.85
CA GLN A 20 -8.50 -8.57 17.15
C GLN A 20 -9.12 -9.31 18.33
N MET A 21 -10.40 -9.70 18.27
CA MET A 21 -11.01 -10.50 19.35
C MET A 21 -10.38 -11.89 19.47
N VAL A 22 -9.97 -12.50 18.36
CA VAL A 22 -9.35 -13.83 18.35
C VAL A 22 -7.90 -13.79 18.85
N PHE A 23 -7.11 -12.82 18.38
CA PHE A 23 -5.66 -12.78 18.67
C PHE A 23 -5.27 -11.82 19.82
N GLY A 24 -6.17 -10.93 20.24
CA GLY A 24 -5.95 -10.02 21.36
C GLY A 24 -4.67 -9.17 21.19
N ARG A 25 -3.82 -9.17 22.22
CA ARG A 25 -2.55 -8.42 22.22
C ARG A 25 -1.49 -9.00 21.28
N ASP A 26 -1.62 -10.27 20.91
CA ASP A 26 -0.67 -10.98 20.05
C ASP A 26 -1.13 -10.95 18.58
N THR A 27 -1.90 -9.94 18.19
CA THR A 27 -2.42 -9.78 16.83
C THR A 27 -1.27 -9.62 15.82
N PRO A 28 -1.09 -10.57 14.89
CA PRO A 28 -0.07 -10.45 13.84
C PRO A 28 -0.31 -9.24 12.94
N GLN A 29 0.77 -8.61 12.47
CA GLN A 29 0.67 -7.47 11.55
C GLN A 29 0.11 -7.87 10.18
N ILE A 30 0.38 -9.10 9.76
CA ILE A 30 -0.14 -9.67 8.51
C ILE A 30 -1.18 -10.73 8.87
N ALA A 31 -2.43 -10.49 8.48
CA ALA A 31 -3.57 -11.32 8.86
C ALA A 31 -3.36 -12.82 8.62
N THR A 32 -2.80 -13.17 7.46
CA THR A 32 -2.57 -14.55 7.03
C THR A 32 -1.54 -15.28 7.90
N GLN A 33 -0.65 -14.56 8.60
CA GLN A 33 0.29 -15.18 9.54
C GLN A 33 -0.42 -15.74 10.78
N GLY A 34 -1.61 -15.24 11.12
CA GLY A 34 -2.45 -15.82 12.17
C GLY A 34 -2.89 -17.26 11.89
N LEU A 35 -2.77 -17.74 10.64
CA LEU A 35 -3.04 -19.14 10.29
C LEU A 35 -2.06 -20.10 10.97
N GLU A 36 -0.84 -19.67 11.28
CA GLU A 36 0.13 -20.51 11.99
C GLU A 36 -0.39 -20.91 13.39
N THR A 37 -1.01 -19.98 14.11
CA THR A 37 -1.58 -20.25 15.44
C THR A 37 -2.72 -21.26 15.40
N ILE A 38 -3.45 -21.33 14.29
CA ILE A 38 -4.64 -22.19 14.15
C ILE A 38 -4.29 -23.54 13.52
N TYR A 39 -3.40 -23.54 12.51
CA TYR A 39 -3.11 -24.71 11.65
C TYR A 39 -1.65 -25.20 11.75
N GLY A 40 -0.85 -24.64 12.67
CA GLY A 40 0.54 -25.04 12.89
C GLY A 40 1.43 -24.82 11.65
N GLY A 41 2.29 -25.79 11.35
CA GLY A 41 3.28 -25.68 10.27
C GLY A 41 2.67 -25.48 8.87
N VAL A 42 1.51 -26.08 8.58
CA VAL A 42 0.79 -25.83 7.31
C VAL A 42 0.29 -24.38 7.27
N GLY A 43 -0.22 -23.88 8.40
CA GLY A 43 -0.62 -22.49 8.57
C GLY A 43 0.52 -21.51 8.37
N ASN A 44 1.73 -21.83 8.83
CA ASN A 44 2.92 -21.02 8.60
C ASN A 44 3.27 -20.93 7.09
N ILE A 45 3.34 -22.07 6.40
CA ILE A 45 3.66 -22.10 4.97
C ILE A 45 2.63 -21.31 4.17
N VAL A 46 1.35 -21.61 4.36
CA VAL A 46 0.26 -20.95 3.61
C VAL A 46 0.15 -19.47 4.00
N GLY A 47 0.29 -19.17 5.28
CA GLY A 47 0.19 -17.83 5.85
C GLY A 47 1.25 -16.87 5.35
N ASN A 48 2.42 -17.37 4.92
CA ASN A 48 3.49 -16.57 4.32
C ASN A 48 3.54 -16.66 2.78
N ALA A 49 3.22 -17.82 2.19
CA ALA A 49 3.30 -17.99 0.73
C ALA A 49 2.24 -17.19 -0.02
N ILE A 50 0.99 -17.17 0.48
CA ILE A 50 -0.11 -16.42 -0.15
C ILE A 50 0.22 -14.91 -0.25
N PRO A 51 0.53 -14.20 0.86
CA PRO A 51 0.83 -12.78 0.77
C PRO A 51 2.09 -12.53 -0.05
N LEU A 52 3.10 -13.39 0.01
CA LEU A 52 4.31 -13.24 -0.82
C LEU A 52 3.97 -13.23 -2.31
N ILE A 53 3.20 -14.20 -2.80
CA ILE A 53 2.81 -14.29 -4.21
C ILE A 53 1.91 -13.11 -4.60
N ALA A 54 0.92 -12.79 -3.75
CA ALA A 54 0.00 -11.68 -3.99
C ALA A 54 0.74 -10.34 -4.10
N ILE A 55 1.58 -10.01 -3.12
CA ILE A 55 2.35 -8.76 -3.08
C ILE A 55 3.33 -8.70 -4.26
N THR A 56 4.03 -9.79 -4.56
CA THR A 56 5.02 -9.82 -5.66
C THR A 56 4.36 -9.54 -7.02
N THR A 57 3.24 -10.20 -7.30
CA THR A 57 2.52 -10.01 -8.57
C THR A 57 1.91 -8.61 -8.68
N SER A 58 1.29 -8.10 -7.61
CA SER A 58 0.79 -6.72 -7.56
C SER A 58 1.91 -5.69 -7.71
N TYR A 59 3.07 -5.90 -7.07
CA TYR A 59 4.21 -4.99 -7.14
C TYR A 59 4.75 -4.86 -8.56
N ILE A 60 4.85 -5.97 -9.30
CA ILE A 60 5.28 -5.95 -10.72
C ILE A 60 4.29 -5.14 -11.55
N GLY A 61 2.98 -5.39 -11.39
CA GLY A 61 1.94 -4.68 -12.15
C GLY A 61 1.95 -3.17 -11.89
N VAL A 62 1.92 -2.76 -10.61
CA VAL A 62 1.92 -1.35 -10.21
C VAL A 62 3.23 -0.67 -10.59
N GLY A 63 4.38 -1.33 -10.41
CA GLY A 63 5.68 -0.78 -10.77
C GLY A 63 5.82 -0.53 -12.27
N LEU A 64 5.37 -1.45 -13.12
CA LEU A 64 5.38 -1.24 -14.57
C LEU A 64 4.42 -0.12 -14.98
N ALA A 65 3.22 -0.06 -14.39
CA ALA A 65 2.26 1.01 -14.64
C ALA A 65 2.84 2.39 -14.25
N GLN A 66 3.47 2.49 -13.09
CA GLN A 66 4.07 3.74 -12.60
C GLN A 66 5.28 4.18 -13.44
N GLN A 67 6.11 3.22 -13.89
CA GLN A 67 7.19 3.50 -14.83
C GLN A 67 6.63 4.06 -16.15
N SER A 68 5.55 3.45 -16.67
CA SER A 68 4.89 3.89 -17.90
C SER A 68 4.32 5.30 -17.74
N ASN A 69 3.59 5.57 -16.66
CA ASN A 69 3.04 6.89 -16.33
C ASN A 69 4.15 7.94 -16.27
N SER A 70 5.25 7.65 -15.57
CA SER A 70 6.38 8.58 -15.44
C SER A 70 7.03 8.86 -16.80
N ARG A 71 7.11 7.86 -17.68
CA ARG A 71 7.63 8.04 -19.03
C ARG A 71 6.69 8.89 -19.90
N GLU A 72 5.39 8.70 -19.79
CA GLU A 72 4.41 9.39 -20.63
C GLU A 72 4.17 10.84 -20.16
N PHE A 73 3.84 11.02 -18.89
CA PHE A 73 3.52 12.34 -18.33
C PHE A 73 4.74 13.24 -18.15
N LEU A 74 5.88 12.67 -17.74
CA LEU A 74 7.12 13.45 -17.51
C LEU A 74 8.11 13.34 -18.68
N ARG A 75 7.77 12.63 -19.77
CA ARG A 75 8.62 12.42 -20.96
C ARG A 75 10.02 11.86 -20.64
N LEU A 76 10.13 11.05 -19.58
CA LEU A 76 11.40 10.51 -19.11
C LEU A 76 11.90 9.34 -19.96
N LYS A 77 13.22 9.16 -20.03
CA LYS A 77 13.84 7.96 -20.61
C LYS A 77 13.56 6.74 -19.71
N LYS A 78 13.39 5.55 -20.31
CA LYS A 78 13.11 4.28 -19.59
C LYS A 78 13.98 4.02 -18.35
N PRO A 79 15.32 4.17 -18.37
CA PRO A 79 16.13 3.92 -17.18
C PRO A 79 15.85 4.91 -16.05
N VAL A 80 15.59 6.19 -16.37
CA VAL A 80 15.28 7.21 -15.36
C VAL A 80 13.90 6.96 -14.75
N ALA A 81 12.90 6.63 -15.57
CA ALA A 81 11.57 6.26 -15.10
C ALA A 81 11.59 4.99 -14.24
N TRP A 82 12.46 4.02 -14.57
CA TRP A 82 12.67 2.83 -13.76
C TRP A 82 13.21 3.20 -12.38
N VAL A 83 14.31 3.96 -12.33
CA VAL A 83 14.95 4.42 -11.09
C VAL A 83 13.95 5.17 -10.22
N LEU A 84 13.18 6.09 -10.80
CA LEU A 84 12.18 6.87 -10.07
C LEU A 84 11.07 5.99 -9.47
N THR A 85 10.79 4.84 -10.08
CA THR A 85 9.73 3.94 -9.61
C THR A 85 10.23 2.95 -8.55
N THR A 86 11.46 2.42 -8.71
CA THR A 86 11.97 1.34 -7.87
C THR A 86 12.84 1.81 -6.72
N VAL A 87 13.58 2.91 -6.89
CA VAL A 87 14.54 3.37 -5.87
C VAL A 87 13.86 3.97 -4.64
N PRO A 88 12.81 4.81 -4.73
CA PRO A 88 12.21 5.39 -3.53
C PRO A 88 11.70 4.34 -2.53
N PRO A 89 10.94 3.30 -2.93
CA PRO A 89 10.57 2.22 -2.01
C PRO A 89 11.77 1.52 -1.36
N ILE A 90 12.83 1.25 -2.11
CA ILE A 90 14.07 0.64 -1.59
C ILE A 90 14.75 1.57 -0.58
N MET A 91 14.82 2.86 -0.86
CA MET A 91 15.42 3.84 0.05
C MET A 91 14.67 3.89 1.37
N ILE A 92 13.33 3.88 1.35
CA ILE A 92 12.50 3.85 2.56
C ILE A 92 12.82 2.60 3.42
N TYR A 93 12.94 1.44 2.77
CA TYR A 93 13.34 0.20 3.46
C TYR A 93 14.75 0.31 4.09
N LEU A 94 15.71 0.87 3.35
CA LEU A 94 17.08 1.07 3.83
C LEU A 94 17.17 2.08 4.97
N LEU A 95 16.27 3.07 5.02
CA LEU A 95 16.16 4.06 6.09
C LEU A 95 15.54 3.50 7.38
N GLY A 96 15.11 2.24 7.39
CA GLY A 96 14.68 1.54 8.60
C GLY A 96 13.19 1.28 8.72
N VAL A 97 12.36 1.73 7.77
CA VAL A 97 10.93 1.44 7.74
C VAL A 97 10.73 0.03 7.17
N LYS A 98 10.69 -0.96 8.06
CA LYS A 98 10.72 -2.39 7.70
C LYS A 98 9.49 -3.17 8.12
N ASN A 99 8.81 -2.76 9.19
CA ASN A 99 7.62 -3.46 9.67
C ASN A 99 6.44 -3.15 8.75
N PHE A 100 5.55 -4.12 8.55
CA PHE A 100 4.43 -4.00 7.62
C PHE A 100 3.51 -2.82 7.97
N ALA A 101 3.20 -2.66 9.27
CA ALA A 101 2.38 -1.56 9.76
C ALA A 101 3.02 -0.19 9.49
N ASP A 102 4.33 -0.05 9.74
CA ASP A 102 5.06 1.21 9.53
C ASP A 102 5.14 1.56 8.05
N VAL A 103 5.35 0.57 7.18
CA VAL A 103 5.35 0.76 5.71
C VAL A 103 3.98 1.22 5.23
N LEU A 104 2.90 0.60 5.73
CA LEU A 104 1.54 0.96 5.35
C LEU A 104 1.17 2.36 5.84
N ALA A 105 1.53 2.71 7.09
CA ALA A 105 1.33 4.04 7.64
C ALA A 105 2.08 5.09 6.82
N PHE A 106 3.36 4.86 6.52
CA PHE A 106 4.16 5.77 5.70
C PHE A 106 3.58 5.98 4.30
N ALA A 107 3.18 4.90 3.62
CA ALA A 107 2.58 4.97 2.29
C ALA A 107 1.22 5.68 2.31
N GLY A 108 0.39 5.38 3.32
CA GLY A 108 -0.90 6.01 3.54
C GLY A 108 -0.78 7.51 3.79
N ASP A 109 0.03 7.90 4.78
CA ASP A 109 0.25 9.30 5.15
C ASP A 109 0.79 10.12 3.98
N THR A 110 1.72 9.55 3.19
CA THR A 110 2.25 10.20 1.99
C THR A 110 1.17 10.35 0.91
N GLY A 111 0.36 9.32 0.71
CA GLY A 111 -0.77 9.36 -0.23
C GLY A 111 -1.82 10.39 0.15
N ASP A 112 -2.20 10.41 1.43
CA ASP A 112 -3.18 11.34 1.98
C ASP A 112 -2.69 12.79 1.91
N LEU A 113 -1.41 13.03 2.23
CA LEU A 113 -0.78 14.34 2.06
C LEU A 113 -0.85 14.82 0.60
N LEU A 114 -0.56 13.95 -0.36
CA LEU A 114 -0.63 14.30 -1.78
C LEU A 114 -2.07 14.56 -2.24
N ALA A 115 -3.00 13.68 -1.87
CA ALA A 115 -4.38 13.69 -2.35
C ALA A 115 -5.25 14.78 -1.70
N PHE A 116 -5.14 14.96 -0.38
CA PHE A 116 -6.05 15.83 0.38
C PHE A 116 -5.47 17.19 0.73
N ILE A 117 -4.14 17.37 0.66
CA ILE A 117 -3.49 18.64 1.01
C ILE A 117 -2.86 19.26 -0.24
N ILE A 118 -1.88 18.61 -0.86
CA ILE A 118 -1.08 19.21 -1.93
C ILE A 118 -1.92 19.45 -3.19
N LEU A 119 -2.63 18.43 -3.68
CA LEU A 119 -3.41 18.53 -4.91
C LEU A 119 -4.51 19.62 -4.83
N PRO A 120 -5.33 19.70 -3.77
CA PRO A 120 -6.33 20.76 -3.63
C PRO A 120 -5.72 22.17 -3.61
N ILE A 121 -4.60 22.36 -2.90
CA ILE A 121 -3.89 23.65 -2.85
C ILE A 121 -3.42 24.05 -4.26
N LEU A 122 -2.80 23.12 -4.99
CA LEU A 122 -2.34 23.38 -6.36
C LEU A 122 -3.51 23.72 -7.29
N ILE A 123 -4.64 23.00 -7.20
CA ILE A 123 -5.84 23.31 -8.01
C ILE A 123 -6.35 24.72 -7.71
N MET A 124 -6.40 25.12 -6.44
CA MET A 124 -6.82 26.47 -6.04
C MET A 124 -5.88 27.56 -6.56
N LEU A 125 -4.56 27.33 -6.48
CA LEU A 125 -3.55 28.28 -6.98
C LEU A 125 -3.63 28.43 -8.50
N THR A 126 -3.68 27.32 -9.24
CA THR A 126 -3.76 27.35 -10.71
C THR A 126 -5.04 28.03 -11.19
N ARG A 127 -6.18 27.81 -10.50
CA ARG A 127 -7.43 28.52 -10.79
C ARG A 127 -7.36 30.03 -10.56
N LYS A 128 -6.56 30.47 -9.60
CA LYS A 128 -6.38 31.90 -9.29
C LYS A 128 -5.45 32.59 -10.29
N ILE A 129 -4.45 31.89 -10.81
CA ILE A 129 -3.49 32.40 -11.81
C ILE A 129 -4.06 32.35 -13.23
N SER A 130 -4.95 31.39 -13.52
CA SER A 130 -5.60 31.24 -14.83
C SER A 130 -6.81 32.17 -15.04
N LYS A 131 -7.14 33.02 -14.06
CA LYS A 131 -8.11 34.12 -14.19
C LYS A 131 -7.36 35.43 -14.34
#